data_AF-A0A699QXD4-F1
#
_entry.id   AF-A0A699QXD4-F1
#
_cell.length_a   1.000
_cell.length_b   1.000
_cell.length_c   1.000
_cell.angle_alpha   90.00
_cell.angle_beta   90.00
_cell.angle_gamma   90.00
#
_symmetry.space_group_name_H-M   'P 1'
#
loop_
_entity.id
_entity.type
_entity.pdbx_description
1 polymer ?
#
loop_
_entity_poly.entity_id
_entity_poly.type
_entity_poly.pdbx_seq_one_letter_code
_entity_poly.pdbx_strand_id
1 'polypeptide(L)'
;EYHQFATELPLERRIELISDLIRFQDNYAKVYKFQTQQRKPWSKKQKRDYYMAVIKSNLGWKMKDFKGMTFEEIEAKFTAVWKQIENFIPMDSKEEA
;
A
#
# COMPACT_ATOMS: atom_id res chain seq x y z
N GLU A 1 -0.38 21.64 24.95
CA GLU A 1 -1.12 20.37 25.10
C GLU A 1 -0.62 19.26 24.17
N TYR A 2 -0.66 19.40 22.84
CA TYR A 2 -0.17 18.34 21.93
C TYR A 2 1.32 17.95 22.11
N HIS A 3 2.17 18.92 22.45
CA HIS A 3 3.59 18.67 22.76
C HIS A 3 3.83 17.85 24.03
N GLN A 4 2.97 17.98 25.05
CA GLN A 4 3.08 17.22 26.30
C GLN A 4 2.74 15.74 26.06
N PHE A 5 1.71 15.47 25.27
CA PHE A 5 1.27 14.12 24.94
C PHE A 5 2.33 13.31 24.18
N ALA A 6 3.04 13.96 23.24
CA ALA A 6 4.11 13.32 22.48
C ALA A 6 5.32 12.97 23.37
N THR A 7 5.57 13.71 24.46
CA THR A 7 6.66 13.44 25.41
C THR A 7 6.34 12.38 26.46
N GLU A 8 5.08 11.95 26.61
CA GLU A 8 4.65 10.94 27.59
C GLU A 8 4.73 9.49 27.06
N LEU A 9 4.74 9.30 25.74
CA LEU A 9 4.83 7.97 25.15
C LEU A 9 6.26 7.38 25.30
N PRO A 10 6.40 6.08 25.67
CA PRO A 10 7.68 5.38 25.62
C PRO A 10 8.33 5.47 24.23
N LEU A 11 9.66 5.42 24.17
CA LEU A 11 10.41 5.59 22.92
C LEU A 11 9.99 4.54 21.87
N GLU A 12 9.74 3.31 22.30
CA GLU A 12 9.28 2.20 21.45
C GLU A 12 7.95 2.54 20.78
N ARG A 13 6.99 3.09 21.54
CA ARG A 13 5.68 3.52 21.01
C ARG A 13 5.81 4.64 19.99
N ARG A 14 6.73 5.58 20.20
CA ARG A 14 6.97 6.66 19.21
C ARG A 14 7.55 6.11 17.90
N ILE A 15 8.49 5.16 17.99
CA ILE A 15 9.09 4.52 16.81
C ILE A 15 8.03 3.73 16.03
N GLU A 16 7.17 2.98 16.72
CA GLU A 16 6.03 2.27 16.11
C GLU A 16 5.11 3.24 15.37
N LEU A 17 4.67 4.32 16.03
CA LEU A 17 3.77 5.31 15.43
C LEU A 17 4.39 6.00 14.20
N ILE A 18 5.66 6.37 14.25
CA ILE A 18 6.36 6.95 13.08
C ILE A 18 6.40 5.95 11.93
N SER A 19 6.69 4.68 12.22
CA SER A 19 6.72 3.62 11.20
C SER A 19 5.35 3.40 10.56
N ASP A 20 4.29 3.42 11.37
CA ASP A 20 2.90 3.31 10.91
C ASP A 20 2.49 4.52 10.06
N LEU A 21 2.84 5.74 10.47
CA LEU A 21 2.57 6.96 9.70
C LEU A 21 3.29 6.95 8.34
N ILE A 22 4.56 6.53 8.29
CA ILE A 22 5.31 6.40 7.03
C ILE A 22 4.63 5.37 6.13
N ARG A 23 4.26 4.21 6.67
CA ARG A 23 3.57 3.16 5.91
C ARG A 23 2.21 3.63 5.40
N PHE A 24 1.47 4.37 6.21
CA PHE A 24 0.19 4.97 5.83
C PHE A 24 0.34 5.93 4.64
N GLN A 25 1.31 6.84 4.68
CA GLN A 25 1.57 7.78 3.58
C GLN A 25 1.93 7.06 2.27
N ASP A 26 2.79 6.04 2.33
CA ASP A 26 3.17 5.25 1.16
C ASP A 26 1.98 4.50 0.56
N ASN A 27 1.15 3.89 1.41
CA ASN A 27 -0.08 3.22 0.98
C ASN A 27 -1.08 4.20 0.34
N TYR A 28 -1.27 5.37 0.95
CA TYR A 28 -2.13 6.42 0.39
C TYR A 28 -1.67 6.85 -1.01
N ALA A 29 -0.36 7.10 -1.18
CA ALA A 29 0.21 7.49 -2.46
C ALA A 29 0.01 6.41 -3.54
N LYS A 30 0.15 5.12 -3.19
CA LYS A 30 -0.10 3.99 -4.09
C LYS A 30 -1.56 3.93 -4.55
N VAL A 31 -2.51 4.10 -3.62
CA VAL A 31 -3.96 4.11 -3.92
C VAL A 31 -4.33 5.29 -4.82
N TYR A 32 -3.88 6.49 -4.46
CA TYR A 32 -4.12 7.69 -5.27
C TYR A 32 -3.56 7.54 -6.70
N LYS A 33 -2.34 7.00 -6.84
CA LYS A 33 -1.72 6.73 -8.14
C LYS A 33 -2.50 5.69 -8.95
N PHE A 34 -3.00 4.63 -8.32
CA PHE A 34 -3.82 3.63 -9.00
C PHE A 34 -5.12 4.24 -9.53
N GLN A 35 -5.86 4.95 -8.68
CA GLN A 35 -7.14 5.57 -9.04
C GLN A 35 -6.97 6.57 -10.19
N THR A 36 -5.96 7.43 -10.12
CA THR A 36 -5.70 8.44 -11.17
C THR A 36 -5.32 7.80 -12.50
N GLN A 37 -4.52 6.73 -12.48
CA GLN A 37 -4.11 6.05 -13.69
C GLN A 37 -5.22 5.14 -14.28
N GLN A 38 -6.13 4.58 -13.47
CA GLN A 38 -7.30 3.82 -13.94
C GLN A 38 -8.31 4.67 -14.71
N ARG A 39 -8.24 6.01 -14.61
CA ARG A 39 -9.07 6.92 -15.44
C ARG A 39 -8.82 6.75 -16.93
N LYS A 40 -7.71 6.13 -17.33
CA LYS A 40 -7.43 5.72 -18.71
C LYS A 40 -7.53 4.19 -18.83
N PRO A 41 -8.09 3.65 -19.93
CA PRO A 41 -8.04 2.22 -20.18
C PRO A 41 -6.58 1.74 -20.26
N TRP A 42 -6.22 0.76 -19.45
CA TRP A 42 -4.89 0.12 -19.51
C TRP A 42 -4.90 -1.11 -20.40
N SER A 43 -3.82 -1.30 -21.16
CA SER A 43 -3.54 -2.57 -21.82
C SER A 43 -3.27 -3.69 -20.79
N LYS A 44 -3.45 -4.96 -21.20
CA LYS A 44 -3.14 -6.14 -20.35
C LYS A 44 -1.69 -6.14 -19.86
N LYS A 45 -0.75 -5.65 -20.67
CA LYS A 45 0.68 -5.50 -20.30
C LYS A 45 0.88 -4.46 -19.19
N GLN A 46 0.29 -3.27 -19.33
CA GLN A 46 0.40 -2.21 -18.31
C GLN A 46 -0.19 -2.65 -16.96
N LYS A 47 -1.34 -3.32 -16.97
CA LYS A 47 -1.93 -3.94 -15.76
C LYS A 47 -0.93 -4.90 -15.11
N ARG A 48 -0.37 -5.81 -15.90
CA ARG A 48 0.59 -6.80 -15.41
C ARG A 48 1.82 -6.14 -14.78
N ASP A 49 2.41 -5.18 -15.46
CA ASP A 49 3.62 -4.48 -14.99
C ASP A 49 3.36 -3.73 -13.68
N TYR A 50 2.20 -3.07 -13.57
CA TYR A 50 1.79 -2.40 -12.34
C TYR A 50 1.58 -3.39 -11.18
N TYR A 51 0.84 -4.48 -11.42
CA TYR A 51 0.59 -5.51 -10.40
C TYR A 51 1.90 -6.12 -9.88
N MET A 52 2.83 -6.45 -10.78
CA MET A 52 4.15 -6.94 -10.37
C MET A 52 4.90 -5.90 -9.53
N ALA A 53 4.88 -4.61 -9.89
CA ALA A 53 5.55 -3.58 -9.11
C ALA A 53 4.98 -3.44 -7.68
N VAL A 54 3.66 -3.50 -7.53
CA VAL A 54 3.00 -3.48 -6.21
C VAL A 54 3.36 -4.73 -5.40
N ILE A 55 3.32 -5.91 -6.00
CA ILE A 55 3.70 -7.16 -5.31
C ILE A 55 5.17 -7.12 -4.87
N LYS A 56 6.08 -6.68 -5.74
CA LYS A 56 7.52 -6.57 -5.43
C LYS A 56 7.78 -5.66 -4.23
N SER A 57 7.16 -4.48 -4.20
CA SER A 57 7.38 -3.49 -3.14
C SER A 57 6.83 -3.92 -1.78
N ASN A 58 5.76 -4.73 -1.75
CA ASN A 58 5.12 -5.13 -0.48
C ASN A 58 5.57 -6.51 0.03
N LEU A 59 5.85 -7.47 -0.86
CA LEU A 59 6.23 -8.83 -0.49
C LEU A 59 7.75 -9.10 -0.63
N GLY A 60 8.54 -8.14 -1.10
CA GLY A 60 9.97 -8.31 -1.33
C GLY A 60 10.31 -9.22 -2.53
N TRP A 61 9.35 -9.44 -3.43
CA TRP A 61 9.51 -10.30 -4.58
C TRP A 61 10.48 -9.71 -5.62
N LYS A 62 11.08 -10.58 -6.42
CA LYS A 62 11.99 -10.28 -7.53
C LYS A 62 11.38 -10.72 -8.85
N MET A 63 11.92 -10.23 -9.97
CA MET A 63 11.38 -10.54 -11.30
C MET A 63 11.35 -12.05 -11.60
N LYS A 64 12.35 -12.79 -11.09
CA LYS A 64 12.44 -14.25 -11.23
C LYS A 64 11.27 -14.98 -10.60
N ASP A 65 10.66 -14.42 -9.55
CA ASP A 65 9.56 -15.05 -8.83
C ASP A 65 8.27 -15.02 -9.67
N PHE A 66 8.16 -14.10 -10.64
CA PHE A 66 7.05 -14.00 -11.59
C PHE A 66 7.19 -14.88 -12.84
N LYS A 67 8.33 -15.56 -13.00
CA LYS A 67 8.58 -16.38 -14.19
C LYS A 67 7.64 -17.58 -14.21
N GLY A 68 6.95 -17.78 -15.33
CA GLY A 68 6.00 -18.89 -15.51
C GLY A 68 4.60 -18.63 -14.94
N MET A 69 4.40 -17.57 -14.17
CA MET A 69 3.05 -17.19 -13.72
C MET A 69 2.21 -16.61 -14.86
N THR A 70 0.94 -17.01 -14.85
CA THR A 70 -0.14 -16.46 -15.67
C THR A 70 -0.50 -15.05 -15.20
N PHE A 71 -1.29 -14.33 -16.01
CA PHE A 71 -1.75 -13.00 -15.63
C PHE A 71 -2.72 -13.08 -14.44
N GLU A 72 -3.54 -14.11 -14.43
CA GLU A 72 -4.62 -14.36 -13.47
C GLU A 72 -4.04 -14.70 -12.08
N GLU A 73 -2.93 -15.45 -12.01
CA GLU A 73 -2.19 -15.67 -10.75
C GLU A 73 -1.57 -14.38 -10.19
N ILE A 74 -1.03 -13.54 -11.07
CA ILE A 74 -0.47 -12.23 -10.69
C ILE A 74 -1.58 -11.31 -10.20
N GLU A 75 -2.72 -11.29 -10.87
CA GLU A 75 -3.90 -10.51 -10.49
C GLU A 75 -4.43 -10.96 -9.12
N ALA A 76 -4.58 -12.26 -8.88
CA ALA A 76 -5.01 -12.78 -7.58
C ALA A 76 -4.07 -12.38 -6.43
N LYS A 77 -2.75 -12.45 -6.67
CA LYS A 77 -1.74 -11.98 -5.69
C LYS A 77 -1.81 -10.48 -5.48
N PHE A 78 -1.98 -9.71 -6.55
CA PHE A 78 -2.17 -8.28 -6.45
C PHE A 78 -3.40 -7.94 -5.61
N THR A 79 -4.54 -8.60 -5.84
CA THR A 79 -5.77 -8.38 -5.05
C THR A 79 -5.54 -8.67 -3.56
N ALA A 80 -4.78 -9.71 -3.22
CA ALA A 80 -4.45 -10.02 -1.83
C ALA A 80 -3.60 -8.91 -1.18
N VAL A 81 -2.56 -8.42 -1.88
CA VAL A 81 -1.72 -7.30 -1.40
C VAL A 81 -2.52 -6.01 -1.34
N TRP A 82 -3.38 -5.76 -2.33
CA TRP A 82 -4.20 -4.56 -2.42
C TRP A 82 -5.16 -4.43 -1.25
N LYS A 83 -5.82 -5.52 -0.85
CA LYS A 83 -6.65 -5.56 0.37
C LYS A 83 -5.88 -5.17 1.62
N GLN A 84 -4.62 -5.58 1.74
CA GLN A 84 -3.79 -5.17 2.88
C GLN A 84 -3.52 -3.67 2.86
N ILE A 85 -3.15 -3.13 1.69
CA ILE A 85 -2.92 -1.69 1.50
C ILE A 85 -4.19 -0.89 1.84
N GLU A 86 -5.36 -1.33 1.35
CA GLU A 86 -6.65 -0.68 1.63
C GLU A 86 -7.03 -0.76 3.10
N ASN A 87 -6.85 -1.91 3.77
CA ASN A 87 -7.13 -2.04 5.20
C ASN A 87 -6.23 -1.15 6.08
N PHE A 88 -5.06 -0.75 5.58
CA PHE A 88 -4.16 0.17 6.27
C PHE A 88 -4.56 1.64 6.13
N ILE A 89 -5.37 1.96 5.11
CA ILE A 89 -5.95 3.29 4.98
C ILE A 89 -7.23 3.26 5.81
N PRO A 90 -7.39 4.10 6.85
CA PRO A 90 -8.66 4.20 7.55
C PRO A 90 -9.73 4.48 6.50
N MET A 91 -10.59 3.49 6.28
CA MET A 91 -11.74 3.57 5.40
C MET A 91 -12.68 4.55 6.10
N ASP A 92 -12.57 5.83 5.75
CA ASP A 92 -13.03 7.00 6.49
C ASP A 92 -12.18 7.37 7.72
N SER A 93 -11.21 8.28 7.51
CA SER A 93 -11.13 9.46 8.37
C SER A 93 -12.42 10.28 8.18
N LYS A 94 -13.52 9.77 8.73
CA LYS A 94 -14.60 10.66 9.18
C LYS A 94 -14.00 11.38 10.37
N GLU A 95 -13.77 12.68 10.21
CA GLU A 95 -13.77 13.59 11.34
C GLU A 95 -15.07 13.35 12.11
N GLU A 96 -15.00 12.53 13.17
CA GLU A 96 -15.95 12.60 14.26
C GLU A 96 -15.30 13.43 15.37
N ALA A 97 -15.47 14.75 15.26
CA ALA A 97 -15.77 15.72 16.33
C ALA A 97 -15.58 17.15 15.80
#